data_AF-A0AAC8T850-F1
#
_entry.id   AF-A0AAC8T850-F1
#
_cell.length_a   1.000
_cell.length_b   1.000
_cell.length_c   1.000
_cell.angle_alpha   90.00
_cell.angle_beta   90.00
_cell.angle_gamma   90.00
#
_symmetry.space_group_name_H-M   'P 1'
#
loop_
_entity.id
_entity.type
_entity.pdbx_description
1 polymer ?
#
loop_
_entity_poly.entity_id
_entity_poly.type
_entity_poly.pdbx_seq_one_letter_code
_entity_poly.pdbx_strand_id
1 'polypeptide(L)'
;MITGLRVWDRDGREISNITGRYPKFIGNKTVTTAEKQTVNYTIPQGTTRIVVPVYMARNDAINRPSYVEEDGENEDRDNYVYTYDIWQVKIVMTDAGFAYDTTGQDNKQQPPIKLYWGYI
;
A
#
# COMPACT_ATOMS: atom_id res chain seq x y z
N MET A 1 20.82 7.44 9.78
CA MET A 1 19.74 8.39 9.46
C MET A 1 20.11 9.05 8.14
N ILE A 2 19.39 8.81 7.05
CA ILE A 2 19.69 9.46 5.76
C ILE A 2 19.15 10.89 5.87
N THR A 3 20.04 11.88 5.84
CA THR A 3 19.71 13.29 5.70
C THR A 3 18.93 13.50 4.41
N GLY A 4 17.84 14.28 4.49
CA GLY A 4 16.84 14.48 3.43
C GLY A 4 17.42 14.76 2.04
N LEU A 5 16.62 14.47 1.01
CA LEU A 5 16.98 14.75 -0.37
C LEU A 5 17.05 16.28 -0.53
N ARG A 6 18.26 16.79 -0.75
CA ARG A 6 18.48 18.20 -1.07
C ARG A 6 18.17 18.39 -2.55
N VAL A 7 17.30 19.34 -2.85
CA VAL A 7 16.98 19.72 -4.23
C VAL A 7 17.72 21.02 -4.52
N TRP A 8 18.55 21.01 -5.55
CA TRP A 8 19.30 22.19 -6.00
C TRP A 8 18.71 22.77 -7.27
N ASP A 9 18.78 24.09 -7.44
CA ASP A 9 18.52 24.73 -8.72
C ASP A 9 19.67 24.49 -9.70
N ARG A 10 19.48 24.97 -10.92
CA ARG A 10 20.48 24.88 -11.99
C ARG A 10 21.78 25.63 -11.66
N ASP A 11 21.72 26.57 -10.73
CA ASP A 11 22.84 27.40 -10.27
C ASP A 11 23.48 26.83 -8.98
N GLY A 12 23.07 25.64 -8.54
CA GLY A 12 23.62 24.93 -7.38
C GLY A 12 23.10 25.42 -6.03
N ARG A 13 22.06 26.26 -5.98
CA ARG A 13 21.45 26.73 -4.73
C ARG A 13 20.41 25.73 -4.26
N GLU A 14 20.41 25.41 -2.97
CA GLU A 14 19.39 24.54 -2.37
C GLU A 14 18.03 25.23 -2.39
N ILE A 15 17.08 24.70 -3.17
CA ILE A 15 15.70 25.25 -3.29
C ILE A 15 14.83 24.74 -2.15
N SER A 16 15.02 23.48 -1.75
CA SER A 16 14.24 22.84 -0.71
C SER A 16 15.00 21.68 -0.10
N ASN A 17 14.94 21.59 1.23
CA ASN A 17 15.28 20.39 1.97
C ASN A 17 13.99 19.60 2.19
N ILE A 18 13.76 18.55 1.40
CA ILE A 18 12.61 17.68 1.66
C ILE A 18 12.98 16.80 2.86
N THR A 19 12.57 17.25 4.04
CA THR A 19 12.75 16.57 5.33
C THR A 19 11.70 15.49 5.59
N GLY A 20 10.92 15.12 4.57
CA GLY A 20 9.87 14.11 4.67
C GLY A 20 10.42 12.70 4.86
N ARG A 21 9.71 11.89 5.63
CA ARG A 21 9.86 10.44 5.62
C ARG A 21 9.37 9.93 4.26
N TYR A 22 10.25 9.32 3.47
CA TYR A 22 9.85 8.73 2.19
C TYR A 22 9.39 7.30 2.40
N PRO A 23 8.29 6.87 1.75
CA PRO A 23 7.91 5.47 1.66
C PRO A 23 9.11 4.63 1.18
N LYS A 24 9.52 3.66 1.99
CA LYS A 24 10.51 2.64 1.61
C LYS A 24 9.81 1.33 1.38
N PHE A 25 9.58 1.00 0.12
CA PHE A 25 9.05 -0.29 -0.29
C PHE A 25 10.15 -1.36 -0.19
N ILE A 26 9.86 -2.45 0.51
CA ILE A 26 10.80 -3.56 0.73
C ILE A 26 10.32 -4.86 0.09
N GLY A 27 9.09 -4.89 -0.40
CA GLY A 27 8.55 -6.04 -1.10
C GLY A 27 7.38 -5.67 -1.99
N ASN A 28 7.10 -6.57 -2.92
CA ASN A 28 5.94 -6.46 -3.79
C ASN A 28 5.44 -7.85 -4.19
N LYS A 29 4.16 -7.94 -4.55
CA LYS A 29 3.53 -9.14 -5.10
C LYS A 29 2.56 -8.75 -6.20
N THR A 30 2.53 -9.53 -7.27
CA THR A 30 1.53 -9.39 -8.32
C THR A 30 0.43 -10.43 -8.09
N VAL A 31 -0.81 -9.96 -7.98
CA VAL A 31 -2.02 -10.75 -7.82
C VAL A 31 -2.72 -10.80 -9.17
N THR A 32 -2.82 -11.99 -9.74
CA THR A 32 -3.49 -12.24 -11.03
C THR A 32 -4.82 -12.97 -10.89
N THR A 33 -5.07 -13.56 -9.72
CA THR A 33 -6.26 -14.37 -9.40
C THR A 33 -6.66 -14.09 -7.96
N ALA A 34 -7.98 -14.13 -7.68
CA ALA A 34 -8.50 -13.90 -6.34
C ALA A 34 -7.84 -14.86 -5.33
N GLU A 35 -7.29 -14.30 -4.27
CA GLU A 35 -6.55 -15.02 -3.24
C GLU A 35 -6.59 -14.29 -1.90
N LYS A 36 -6.34 -15.06 -0.84
CA LYS A 36 -6.18 -14.56 0.52
C LYS A 36 -4.83 -15.00 1.07
N GLN A 37 -4.03 -14.06 1.53
CA GLN A 37 -2.70 -14.36 2.04
C GLN A 37 -2.25 -13.38 3.15
N THR A 38 -1.42 -13.90 4.05
CA THR A 38 -0.68 -13.11 5.03
C THR A 38 0.77 -12.94 4.62
N VAL A 39 1.29 -11.72 4.71
CA VAL A 39 2.67 -11.35 4.40
C VAL A 39 3.30 -10.78 5.67
N ASN A 40 4.34 -11.46 6.15
CA ASN A 40 5.13 -11.01 7.31
C ASN A 40 6.40 -10.30 6.83
N TYR A 41 6.72 -9.17 7.46
CA TYR A 41 7.95 -8.43 7.18
C TYR A 41 8.37 -7.55 8.36
N THR A 42 9.68 -7.36 8.48
CA THR A 42 10.29 -6.54 9.52
C THR A 42 10.52 -5.12 9.03
N ILE A 43 10.32 -4.15 9.91
CA ILE A 43 10.55 -2.73 9.67
C ILE A 43 11.42 -2.16 10.81
N PRO A 44 12.19 -1.09 10.58
CA PRO A 44 12.94 -0.44 11.64
C PRO A 44 12.02 0.10 12.76
N GLN A 45 12.49 0.06 14.01
CA GLN A 45 11.75 0.65 15.14
C GLN A 45 11.46 2.14 14.91
N GLY A 46 10.24 2.58 15.27
CA GLY A 46 9.80 3.98 15.11
C GLY A 46 9.32 4.36 13.71
N THR A 47 9.17 3.39 12.80
CA THR A 47 8.58 3.57 11.47
C THR A 47 7.17 2.99 11.40
N THR A 48 6.35 3.50 10.49
CA THR A 48 4.97 3.06 10.29
C THR A 48 4.89 2.13 9.09
N ARG A 49 4.22 0.98 9.23
CA ARG A 49 4.00 0.04 8.12
C ARG A 49 3.06 0.64 7.09
N ILE A 50 3.32 0.37 5.82
CA ILE A 50 2.46 0.79 4.72
C ILE A 50 2.24 -0.35 3.72
N VAL A 51 1.06 -0.39 3.13
CA VAL A 51 0.71 -1.29 2.03
C VAL A 51 -0.10 -0.50 1.01
N VAL A 52 0.30 -0.58 -0.25
CA VAL A 52 -0.29 0.16 -1.35
C VAL A 52 -0.65 -0.81 -2.47
N PRO A 53 -1.93 -1.07 -2.73
CA PRO A 53 -2.36 -1.77 -3.93
C PRO A 53 -2.32 -0.82 -5.14
N VAL A 54 -1.83 -1.33 -6.27
CA VAL A 54 -1.78 -0.62 -7.55
C VAL A 54 -2.48 -1.48 -8.60
N TYR A 55 -3.59 -0.98 -9.13
CA TYR A 55 -4.31 -1.63 -10.21
C TYR A 55 -3.61 -1.36 -11.55
N MET A 56 -3.35 -2.41 -12.34
CA MET A 56 -2.49 -2.29 -13.53
C MET A 56 -3.26 -2.04 -14.85
N ALA A 57 -4.55 -1.69 -14.79
CA ALA A 57 -5.37 -1.42 -15.98
C ALA A 57 -5.24 0.04 -16.46
N ARG A 58 -5.50 0.29 -17.75
CA ARG A 58 -5.34 1.62 -18.39
C ARG A 58 -6.41 2.68 -18.01
N ASN A 59 -7.42 2.34 -17.22
CA ASN A 59 -8.46 3.28 -16.78
C ASN A 59 -8.40 3.45 -15.26
N ASP A 60 -7.60 4.42 -14.82
CA ASP A 60 -7.38 4.76 -13.42
C ASP A 60 -8.42 5.78 -12.94
N ALA A 61 -9.58 5.30 -12.52
CA ALA A 61 -10.31 5.96 -11.44
C ALA A 61 -10.11 5.10 -10.19
N ILE A 62 -9.05 5.39 -9.42
CA ILE A 62 -8.95 4.87 -8.05
C ILE A 62 -10.14 5.47 -7.29
N ASN A 63 -11.14 4.66 -6.96
CA ASN A 63 -12.09 5.08 -5.93
C ASN A 63 -11.28 5.25 -4.65
N ARG A 64 -11.35 6.45 -4.05
CA ARG A 64 -10.63 6.76 -2.81
C ARG A 64 -10.80 5.60 -1.83
N PRO A 65 -9.73 5.09 -1.22
CA PRO A 65 -9.84 4.02 -0.23
C PRO A 65 -10.80 4.46 0.86
N SER A 66 -11.79 3.63 1.15
CA SER A 66 -12.66 3.82 2.31
C SER A 66 -11.96 3.19 3.50
N TYR A 67 -11.69 3.99 4.53
CA TYR A 67 -11.42 3.46 5.87
C TYR A 67 -12.68 2.74 6.34
N VAL A 68 -12.54 1.48 6.76
CA VAL A 68 -13.65 0.69 7.28
C VAL A 68 -13.37 0.43 8.75
N GLU A 69 -14.06 1.16 9.62
CA GLU A 69 -14.21 0.78 11.02
C GLU A 69 -15.02 -0.52 11.02
N GLU A 70 -14.41 -1.63 11.43
CA GLU A 70 -15.10 -2.90 11.58
C GLU A 70 -15.57 -2.99 13.04
N ASP A 71 -16.90 -2.97 13.25
CA ASP A 71 -17.55 -3.19 14.55
C ASP A 71 -17.25 -4.61 15.05
N GLY A 72 -16.08 -4.84 15.68
CA GLY A 72 -15.76 -6.15 16.23
C GLY A 72 -14.30 -6.36 16.68
N GLU A 73 -14.12 -6.42 18.01
CA GLU A 73 -13.04 -7.03 18.81
C GLU A 73 -11.56 -6.73 18.53
N ASN A 74 -11.17 -5.95 17.50
CA ASN A 74 -9.77 -5.56 17.29
C ASN A 74 -9.65 -4.08 16.90
N GLU A 75 -9.90 -3.20 17.87
CA GLU A 75 -9.77 -1.73 17.74
C GLU A 75 -8.34 -1.27 17.37
N ASP A 76 -7.34 -2.14 17.47
CA ASP A 76 -5.92 -1.80 17.23
C ASP A 76 -5.39 -2.11 15.81
N ARG A 77 -6.25 -2.53 14.87
CA ARG A 77 -5.80 -2.89 13.50
C ARG A 77 -6.41 -2.00 12.43
N ASP A 78 -5.55 -1.25 11.75
CA ASP A 78 -5.94 -0.45 10.59
C ASP A 78 -6.45 -1.35 9.46
N ASN A 79 -7.72 -1.15 9.09
CA ASN A 79 -8.42 -1.87 8.04
C ASN A 79 -8.67 -0.94 6.84
N TYR A 80 -8.16 -1.33 5.68
CA TYR A 80 -8.31 -0.57 4.44
C TYR A 80 -8.99 -1.41 3.36
N VAL A 81 -10.03 -0.87 2.73
CA VAL A 81 -10.67 -1.51 1.57
C VAL A 81 -10.47 -0.63 0.34
N TYR A 82 -9.85 -1.23 -0.68
CA TYR A 82 -9.63 -0.61 -1.98
C TYR A 82 -10.54 -1.28 -3.00
N THR A 83 -11.46 -0.50 -3.56
CA THR A 83 -12.42 -0.98 -4.55
C THR A 83 -12.05 -0.43 -5.93
N TYR A 84 -11.77 -1.31 -6.87
CA TYR A 84 -11.58 -1.05 -8.28
C TYR A 84 -12.78 -1.62 -9.07
N ASP A 85 -12.90 -1.27 -10.35
CA ASP A 85 -14.07 -1.65 -11.19
C ASP A 85 -14.42 -3.14 -11.17
N ILE A 86 -13.41 -4.00 -11.09
CA ILE A 86 -13.56 -5.46 -11.16
C ILE A 86 -12.75 -6.20 -10.08
N TRP A 87 -12.20 -5.46 -9.13
CA TRP A 87 -11.45 -5.98 -8.00
C TRP A 87 -11.84 -5.28 -6.71
N GLN A 88 -11.80 -6.01 -5.62
CA GLN A 88 -11.73 -5.43 -4.29
C GLN A 88 -10.55 -6.04 -3.55
N VAL A 89 -9.82 -5.20 -2.81
CA VAL A 89 -8.68 -5.58 -1.99
C VAL A 89 -8.94 -5.10 -0.58
N LYS A 90 -9.19 -6.03 0.34
CA LYS A 90 -9.21 -5.76 1.79
C LYS A 90 -7.81 -5.99 2.33
N ILE A 91 -7.24 -5.01 3.01
CA ILE A 91 -5.94 -5.08 3.68
C ILE A 91 -6.18 -4.86 5.18
N VAL A 92 -5.65 -5.77 5.98
CA VAL A 92 -5.66 -5.72 7.44
C VAL A 92 -4.22 -5.65 7.91
N MET A 93 -3.85 -4.55 8.56
CA MET A 93 -2.52 -4.40 9.14
C MET A 93 -2.37 -5.27 10.38
N THR A 94 -1.20 -5.86 10.57
CA THR A 94 -0.89 -6.70 11.74
C THR A 94 0.46 -6.31 12.35
N ASP A 95 0.73 -6.74 13.58
CA ASP A 95 1.98 -6.44 14.29
C ASP A 95 3.23 -6.95 13.56
N ALA A 96 3.07 -8.00 12.75
CA ALA A 96 4.15 -8.65 12.00
C ALA A 96 4.13 -8.31 10.50
N GLY A 97 3.13 -7.59 9.99
CA GLY A 97 3.01 -7.29 8.57
C GLY A 97 1.60 -6.88 8.14
N PHE A 98 1.02 -7.61 7.19
CA PHE A 98 -0.38 -7.43 6.77
C PHE A 98 -0.98 -8.74 6.27
N ALA A 99 -2.31 -8.83 6.32
CA ALA A 99 -3.09 -9.80 5.56
C ALA A 99 -3.84 -9.06 4.44
N TYR A 100 -4.02 -9.72 3.31
CA TYR A 100 -4.87 -9.21 2.24
C TYR A 100 -5.84 -10.29 1.75
N ASP A 101 -7.00 -9.82 1.31
CA ASP A 101 -8.06 -10.62 0.72
C ASP A 101 -8.49 -9.91 -0.57
N THR A 102 -8.38 -10.62 -1.70
CA THR A 102 -8.68 -10.06 -3.02
C THR A 102 -9.87 -10.79 -3.63
N THR A 103 -10.89 -10.04 -4.03
CA THR A 103 -12.08 -10.56 -4.69
C THR A 103 -12.16 -9.96 -6.09
N GLY A 104 -12.34 -10.82 -7.09
CA GLY A 104 -12.50 -10.42 -8.50
C GLY A 104 -13.92 -10.72 -8.99
N GLN A 105 -14.29 -10.18 -10.16
CA GLN A 105 -15.56 -10.56 -10.82
C GLN A 105 -15.41 -11.86 -11.60
N ASP A 106 -16.34 -12.79 -11.39
CA ASP A 106 -16.40 -14.06 -12.13
C ASP A 106 -16.59 -13.81 -13.65
N ASN A 107 -15.99 -14.68 -14.46
CA ASN A 107 -16.08 -14.68 -15.92
C ASN A 107 -15.56 -13.41 -16.64
N LYS A 108 -14.77 -12.57 -15.96
CA LYS A 108 -14.06 -11.45 -16.58
C LYS A 108 -12.56 -11.64 -16.48
N GLN A 109 -11.84 -11.33 -17.55
CA GLN A 109 -10.38 -11.24 -17.49
C GLN A 109 -10.01 -10.09 -16.57
N GLN A 110 -9.32 -10.41 -15.48
CA GLN A 110 -8.94 -9.45 -14.46
C GLN A 110 -7.53 -8.92 -14.74
N PRO A 111 -7.34 -7.60 -14.93
CA PRO A 111 -6.02 -7.01 -14.94
C PRO A 111 -5.33 -7.25 -13.60
N PRO A 112 -4.01 -7.47 -13.57
CA PRO A 112 -3.31 -7.74 -12.33
C PRO A 112 -3.37 -6.56 -11.35
N ILE A 113 -3.31 -6.86 -10.06
CA ILE A 113 -3.04 -5.88 -9.00
C ILE A 113 -1.63 -6.12 -8.49
N LYS A 114 -0.85 -5.06 -8.34
CA LYS A 114 0.45 -5.11 -7.69
C LYS A 114 0.38 -4.52 -6.30
N LEU A 115 0.63 -5.34 -5.29
CA LEU A 115 0.74 -4.91 -3.90
C LEU A 115 2.19 -4.52 -3.63
N TYR A 116 2.41 -3.32 -3.10
CA TYR A 116 3.70 -2.87 -2.59
C TYR A 116 3.60 -2.69 -1.08
N TRP A 117 4.61 -3.12 -0.33
CA TRP A 117 4.64 -2.92 1.13
C TRP A 117 6.00 -2.45 1.60
N GLY A 118 5.98 -1.76 2.73
CA GLY A 118 7.13 -1.01 3.20
C GLY A 118 6.90 -0.31 4.52
N TYR A 119 7.68 0.74 4.73
CA TYR A 119 7.55 1.60 5.90
C TYR A 119 7.81 3.07 5.58
N ILE A 120 7.34 3.95 6.47
CA ILE A 120 7.59 5.40 6.45
C ILE A 120 8.10 5.89 7.80
#